data_AF-A0A537I7E4-F1
#
_entry.id   AF-A0A537I7E4-F1
#
_cell.length_a   1.000
_cell.length_b   1.000
_cell.length_c   1.000
_cell.angle_alpha   90.00
_cell.angle_beta   90.00
_cell.angle_gamma   90.00
#
_symmetry.space_group_name_H-M   'P 1'
#
loop_
_entity.id
_entity.type
_entity.pdbx_description
1 polymer ?
#
loop_
_entity_poly.entity_id
_entity_poly.type
_entity_poly.pdbx_seq_one_letter_code
_entity_poly.pdbx_strand_id
1 'polypeptide(L)'
;MTGWLSKIFKDKKGYKRFADSGTPVHRYVAERKYGRKLKNREVVHHKNRIKTDNRRNNLSVFSSQKKHHAVHRRDKKRFGRW
;
A
#
# COMPACT_ATOMS: atom_id res chain seq x y z
N MET A 1 -0.44 -24.39 0.45
CA MET A 1 -1.41 -23.45 1.04
C MET A 1 -1.20 -22.05 0.44
N THR A 2 -1.87 -21.55 -0.59
CA THR A 2 -2.79 -22.06 -1.62
C THR A 2 -2.34 -21.36 -2.91
N GLY A 3 -1.82 -22.14 -3.86
CA GLY A 3 -1.28 -21.67 -5.14
C GLY A 3 -2.34 -21.51 -6.22
N TRP A 4 -3.52 -21.01 -5.86
CA TRP A 4 -4.49 -20.55 -6.86
C TRP A 4 -4.26 -19.07 -7.08
N LEU A 5 -4.15 -18.65 -8.34
CA LEU A 5 -4.07 -17.24 -8.74
C LEU A 5 -5.25 -16.49 -8.10
N SER A 6 -5.03 -15.84 -6.96
CA SER A 6 -6.06 -15.05 -6.31
C SER A 6 -6.40 -13.91 -7.26
N LYS A 7 -7.64 -13.93 -7.78
CA LYS A 7 -8.13 -12.86 -8.66
C LYS A 7 -7.96 -11.52 -7.95
N ILE A 8 -7.49 -10.51 -8.67
CA ILE A 8 -7.30 -9.16 -8.12
C ILE A 8 -8.39 -8.26 -8.68
N PHE A 9 -9.02 -7.47 -7.82
CA PHE A 9 -9.96 -6.42 -8.23
C PHE A 9 -9.54 -5.06 -7.67
N LYS A 10 -10.03 -3.98 -8.28
CA LYS A 10 -9.84 -2.61 -7.80
C LYS A 10 -11.06 -2.19 -6.96
N ASP A 11 -10.83 -1.80 -5.72
CA ASP A 11 -11.91 -1.36 -4.84
C ASP A 11 -12.39 0.07 -5.18
N LYS A 12 -13.50 0.49 -4.57
CA LYS A 12 -14.06 1.85 -4.74
C LYS A 12 -13.08 2.98 -4.37
N LYS A 13 -12.06 2.69 -3.54
CA LYS A 13 -11.00 3.64 -3.14
C LYS A 13 -9.80 3.62 -4.09
N GLY A 14 -9.82 2.76 -5.10
CA GLY A 14 -8.82 2.62 -6.14
C GLY A 14 -7.66 1.67 -5.82
N TYR A 15 -7.74 0.89 -4.74
CA TYR A 15 -6.70 -0.06 -4.36
C TYR A 15 -6.95 -1.45 -4.94
N LYS A 16 -5.88 -2.12 -5.36
CA LYS A 16 -5.92 -3.55 -5.70
C LYS A 16 -6.09 -4.40 -4.44
N ARG A 17 -7.03 -5.35 -4.46
CA ARG A 17 -7.31 -6.33 -3.39
C ARG A 17 -7.38 -7.74 -3.96
N PHE A 18 -6.96 -8.72 -3.17
CA PHE A 18 -7.21 -10.12 -3.48
C PHE A 18 -8.69 -10.44 -3.27
N ALA A 19 -9.32 -11.12 -4.22
CA ALA A 19 -10.76 -11.39 -4.22
C ALA A 19 -11.18 -12.39 -3.13
N ASP A 20 -10.29 -13.33 -2.78
CA ASP A 20 -10.53 -14.37 -1.79
C ASP A 20 -10.55 -13.87 -0.35
N SER A 21 -9.62 -12.98 -0.01
CA SER A 21 -9.38 -12.50 1.37
C SER A 21 -9.75 -11.05 1.58
N GLY A 22 -9.99 -10.30 0.50
CA GLY A 22 -10.11 -8.84 0.54
C GLY A 22 -8.81 -8.12 0.93
N THR A 23 -7.70 -8.85 1.11
CA THR A 23 -6.43 -8.27 1.58
C THR A 23 -5.91 -7.24 0.57
N PRO A 24 -5.51 -6.02 1.01
CA PRO A 24 -4.90 -5.04 0.11
C PRO A 24 -3.56 -5.54 -0.44
N VAL A 25 -3.42 -5.55 -1.76
CA VAL A 25 -2.22 -6.08 -2.45
C VAL A 25 -0.97 -5.30 -2.05
N HIS A 26 -1.07 -3.97 -1.91
CA HIS A 26 0.05 -3.14 -1.46
C HIS A 26 0.57 -3.54 -0.06
N ARG A 27 -0.34 -3.97 0.83
CA ARG A 27 0.03 -4.39 2.19
C ARG A 27 0.74 -5.74 2.15
N TYR A 28 0.20 -6.69 1.38
CA TYR A 28 0.87 -7.97 1.15
C TYR A 28 2.27 -7.82 0.55
N VAL A 29 2.43 -7.00 -0.51
CA VAL A 29 3.75 -6.78 -1.12
C VAL A 29 4.71 -6.10 -0.15
N ALA A 30 4.24 -5.16 0.67
CA ALA A 30 5.06 -4.55 1.71
C ALA A 30 5.50 -5.58 2.77
N GLU A 31 4.62 -6.45 3.26
CA GLU A 31 4.97 -7.52 4.20
C GLU A 31 6.06 -8.45 3.62
N ARG A 32 5.90 -8.86 2.36
CA ARG A 32 6.91 -9.66 1.64
C ARG A 32 8.21 -8.89 1.40
N LYS A 33 8.15 -7.55 1.34
CA LYS A 33 9.34 -6.70 1.23
C LYS A 33 10.16 -6.69 2.51
N TYR A 34 9.50 -6.58 3.66
CA TYR A 34 10.16 -6.49 4.97
C TYR A 34 10.35 -7.85 5.65
N GLY A 35 9.88 -8.95 5.04
CA GLY A 35 10.02 -10.30 5.59
C GLY A 35 9.21 -10.52 6.88
N ARG A 36 8.22 -9.67 7.16
CA ARG A 36 7.39 -9.75 8.37
C ARG A 36 5.99 -9.20 8.13
N LYS A 37 5.05 -9.59 8.99
CA LYS A 37 3.73 -8.95 9.05
C LYS A 37 3.85 -7.48 9.47
N LEU A 38 3.03 -6.64 8.86
CA LEU A 38 2.93 -5.24 9.26
C LEU A 38 2.00 -5.13 10.47
N LYS A 39 2.42 -4.35 11.47
CA LYS A 39 1.60 -4.03 12.64
C LYS A 39 0.37 -3.24 12.21
N ASN A 40 -0.72 -3.33 12.97
CA ASN A 40 -1.99 -2.66 12.63
C ASN A 40 -1.83 -1.14 12.42
N ARG A 41 -0.90 -0.51 13.14
CA ARG A 41 -0.62 0.93 13.03
C ARG A 41 0.31 1.32 11.87
N GLU A 42 0.95 0.34 11.22
CA GLU A 42 1.83 0.60 10.09
C GLU A 42 1.04 0.86 8.81
N VAL A 43 1.45 1.90 8.07
CA VAL A 43 0.74 2.41 6.89
C VAL A 43 1.64 2.34 5.68
N VAL A 44 1.13 1.75 4.60
CA VAL A 44 1.84 1.66 3.32
C VAL A 44 1.57 2.91 2.49
N HIS A 45 2.61 3.43 1.86
CA HIS A 45 2.58 4.61 1.01
C HIS A 45 3.12 4.28 -0.38
N HIS A 46 2.38 4.68 -1.41
CA HIS A 46 2.82 4.65 -2.81
C HIS A 46 3.57 5.94 -3.14
N LYS A 47 4.88 5.85 -3.35
CA LYS A 47 5.76 7.02 -3.60
C LYS A 47 5.33 7.82 -4.83
N ASN A 48 4.90 7.13 -5.89
CA ASN A 48 4.40 7.77 -7.11
C ASN A 48 2.89 8.06 -7.08
N ARG A 49 2.21 7.75 -5.98
CA ARG A 49 0.76 7.95 -5.76
C ARG A 49 -0.19 7.17 -6.65
N ILE A 50 0.35 6.26 -7.46
CA ILE A 50 -0.46 5.35 -8.27
C ILE A 50 -0.81 4.15 -7.38
N LYS A 51 -2.03 4.14 -6.83
CA LYS A 51 -2.53 3.11 -5.89
C LYS A 51 -2.47 1.67 -6.44
N THR A 52 -2.40 1.53 -7.76
CA THR A 52 -2.34 0.25 -8.47
C THR A 52 -0.91 -0.22 -8.79
N ASP A 53 0.10 0.63 -8.57
CA ASP A 53 1.52 0.32 -8.75
C ASP A 53 2.12 -0.22 -7.44
N ASN A 54 2.04 -1.54 -7.28
CA ASN A 54 2.48 -2.23 -6.08
C ASN A 54 3.92 -2.76 -6.18
N ARG A 55 4.76 -2.22 -7.07
CA ARG A 55 6.17 -2.63 -7.15
C ARG A 55 6.88 -2.35 -5.81
N ARG A 56 7.71 -3.29 -5.35
CA ARG A 56 8.40 -3.23 -4.03
C ARG A 56 9.16 -1.91 -3.81
N ASN A 57 9.78 -1.36 -4.85
CA ASN A 57 10.53 -0.09 -4.81
C ASN A 57 9.63 1.16 -4.67
N ASN A 58 8.37 1.08 -5.13
CA ASN A 58 7.37 2.14 -5.04
C ASN A 58 6.67 2.21 -3.67
N LEU A 59 6.77 1.15 -2.86
CA LEU A 59 6.12 1.08 -1.56
C LEU A 59 7.06 1.45 -0.41
N SER A 60 6.60 2.32 0.49
CA SER A 60 7.23 2.66 1.77
C SER A 60 6.27 2.32 2.92
N VAL A 61 6.80 2.02 4.10
CA VAL A 61 5.98 1.75 5.30
C VAL A 61 6.31 2.79 6.36
N PHE A 62 5.27 3.40 6.92
CA PHE A 62 5.38 4.32 8.04
C PHE A 62 4.88 3.67 9.31
N SER A 63 5.54 3.94 10.43
CA SER A 63 5.18 3.36 11.74
C SER A 63 3.82 3.84 12.28
N SER A 64 3.26 4.91 11.71
CA SER A 64 1.96 5.45 12.10
C SER A 64 1.35 6.29 10.99
N GLN A 65 0.03 6.44 11.06
CA GLN A 65 -0.74 7.36 10.22
C GLN A 65 -0.23 8.81 10.35
N LYS A 66 0.19 9.26 11.54
CA LYS A 66 0.79 10.60 11.77
C LYS A 66 2.04 10.81 10.90
N LYS A 67 2.96 9.84 10.87
CA LYS A 67 4.17 9.93 10.04
C LYS A 67 3.84 9.89 8.55
N HIS A 68 2.88 9.06 8.15
CA HIS A 68 2.38 9.00 6.78
C HIS A 68 1.81 10.36 6.31
N HIS A 69 0.96 11.00 7.12
CA HIS A 69 0.43 12.34 6.82
C HIS A 69 1.50 13.41 6.72
N ALA A 70 2.56 13.34 7.53
CA ALA A 70 3.66 14.29 7.44
C ALA A 70 4.33 14.26 6.05
N VAL A 71 4.41 13.09 5.42
CA VAL A 71 4.91 12.96 4.04
C VAL A 71 3.95 13.59 3.06
N HIS A 72 2.64 13.32 3.16
CA HIS A 72 1.62 13.93 2.31
C HIS A 72 1.64 15.46 2.31
N ARG A 73 2.05 16.12 3.40
CA ARG A 73 2.23 17.57 3.43
C ARG A 73 3.35 18.05 2.49
N ARG A 74 4.51 17.38 2.51
CA ARG A 74 5.63 17.66 1.58
C ARG A 74 5.21 17.40 0.13
N ASP A 75 4.47 16.33 -0.02
CA ASP A 75 3.93 15.84 -1.27
C ASP A 75 2.92 16.84 -1.88
N LYS A 76 2.03 17.44 -1.08
CA LYS A 76 1.11 18.49 -1.53
C LYS A 76 1.87 19.71 -2.08
N LYS A 77 2.97 20.10 -1.43
CA LYS A 77 3.84 21.19 -1.91
C LYS A 77 4.45 20.87 -3.29
N ARG A 78 4.76 19.60 -3.57
CA ARG A 78 5.41 19.18 -4.82
C ARG A 78 4.44 18.92 -5.98
N PHE A 79 3.21 18.51 -5.70
CA PHE A 79 2.28 17.97 -6.72
C PHE A 79 0.86 18.55 -6.65
N GLY A 80 0.58 19.52 -5.77
CA GLY A 80 -0.69 20.24 -5.67
C GLY A 80 -1.84 19.54 -4.94
N ARG A 81 -1.98 18.21 -5.06
CA ARG A 81 -3.10 17.43 -4.47
C ARG A 81 -2.74 15.96 -4.26
N TRP A 82 -3.38 15.26 -3.30
CA TRP A 82 -3.20 13.83 -2.98
C TRP A 82 -4.31 12.98 -3.57
#